data_AF-A0A7V4H251-F1
#
_entry.id   AF-A0A7V4H251-F1
#
_cell.length_a   1.000
_cell.length_b   1.000
_cell.length_c   1.000
_cell.angle_alpha   90.00
_cell.angle_beta   90.00
_cell.angle_gamma   90.00
#
_symmetry.space_group_name_H-M   'P 1'
#
loop_
_entity.id
_entity.type
_entity.pdbx_description
1 polymer ?
#
loop_
_entity_poly.entity_id
_entity_poly.type
_entity_poly.pdbx_seq_one_letter_code
_entity_poly.pdbx_strand_id
1 'polypeptide(L)'
;MKPMPPPRPHLARGLGFLGALALLPLAAAQMYDPPVAKPGGIDPRPYLLSIARTQQTATVTWSGLQGPYQLQQQAAVGAPWQAVGGPTQGLSAEVPLTGEMGILRVQGGNPNFLGARDCRFCHRSIHTNWVATSHAGALETLKKIGQHKNARCLPCHTVGYGLPNGYVDEATTPHLAGVQCENCHGPAGSHAENFMDPSMRPPVTVSAAVCGGCHNDFHHPTYDEWLQAGHARVTEPGMFDAGAARMFQCGVCHSGAVRMAVVNDYDRGGNGTKVVAPTVADANKYGQTCATCHDPHRKYGDKLPGLDLAARPAQLRNPIGSAKFMSFFTSTSPTNFAAQYDPDIQLCGQCHNERGATWTGTGRPPHYSPQYNILIGQAVDPRFDTNTVNGQAVAFNLRPHGHGDPTTPQPWGNPAQCTTCHNRAEHVSNPSPANPVYTGHTFEVQLLACAECHGFLEDPLAEEIAEGGVHFIQAGVKEALARTVQALNTWANTKIPGLDTPGHTNYVAFYGTNAPSKVVPWETTVVGELSPGKVGPGTAGQNRLPNAIKQARFLLYLVSRDGSYGVHNPTYARYLLKTAQDLVKAAPAVPDN
;
A
#
# COMPACT_ATOMS: atom_id res chain seq x y z
N MET A 1 28.12 -9.02 -24.14
CA MET A 1 28.69 -9.29 -22.80
C MET A 1 27.65 -8.87 -21.77
N LYS A 2 27.08 -9.80 -21.00
CA LYS A 2 26.12 -9.50 -19.92
C LYS A 2 26.90 -8.99 -18.69
N PRO A 3 26.42 -7.99 -17.94
CA PRO A 3 27.08 -7.57 -16.71
C PRO A 3 26.86 -8.61 -15.62
N MET A 4 27.95 -9.02 -14.95
CA MET A 4 27.89 -9.90 -13.77
C MET A 4 27.29 -9.16 -12.57
N PRO A 5 26.53 -9.85 -11.70
CA PRO A 5 26.12 -9.31 -10.41
C PRO A 5 27.33 -9.16 -9.46
N PRO A 6 27.33 -8.17 -8.54
CA PRO A 6 28.44 -7.94 -7.62
C PRO A 6 28.62 -9.10 -6.63
N PRO A 7 29.87 -9.37 -6.17
CA PRO A 7 30.18 -10.52 -5.32
C PRO A 7 29.65 -10.33 -3.89
N ARG A 8 29.13 -11.42 -3.31
CA ARG A 8 28.65 -11.50 -1.93
C ARG A 8 29.86 -11.55 -0.96
N PRO A 9 29.85 -10.85 0.19
CA PRO A 9 30.94 -10.91 1.15
C PRO A 9 30.96 -12.26 1.89
N HIS A 10 32.17 -12.82 2.04
CA HIS A 10 32.44 -14.05 2.80
C HIS A 10 32.27 -13.83 4.30
N LEU A 11 31.48 -14.69 4.95
CA LEU A 11 31.33 -14.77 6.41
C LEU A 11 32.56 -15.44 7.04
N ALA A 12 33.29 -14.71 7.88
CA ALA A 12 34.30 -15.27 8.76
C ALA A 12 33.62 -16.04 9.91
N ARG A 13 33.99 -17.31 10.10
CA ARG A 13 33.56 -18.14 11.24
C ARG A 13 34.43 -17.83 12.46
N GLY A 14 33.82 -17.33 13.53
CA GLY A 14 34.38 -17.34 14.88
C GLY A 14 33.55 -18.26 15.79
N LEU A 15 34.18 -19.27 16.39
CA LEU A 15 33.60 -20.09 17.46
C LEU A 15 33.76 -19.38 18.82
N GLY A 16 32.78 -19.54 19.72
CA GLY A 16 33.02 -19.38 21.16
C GLY A 16 31.81 -19.02 22.02
N PHE A 17 31.07 -20.04 22.47
CA PHE A 17 30.32 -20.18 23.73
C PHE A 17 29.59 -18.96 24.35
N LEU A 18 28.26 -19.02 24.40
CA LEU A 18 27.43 -18.45 25.49
C LEU A 18 26.15 -19.28 25.63
N GLY A 19 25.78 -19.58 26.88
CA GLY A 19 24.73 -20.52 27.25
C GLY A 19 23.34 -20.16 26.70
N ALA A 20 22.59 -21.20 26.34
CA ALA A 20 21.22 -21.09 25.89
C ALA A 20 20.29 -20.70 27.05
N LEU A 21 20.12 -19.40 27.30
CA LEU A 21 18.83 -18.92 27.79
C LEU A 21 17.84 -19.13 26.64
N ALA A 22 16.81 -19.94 26.88
CA ALA A 22 15.66 -20.00 25.99
C ALA A 22 15.01 -18.61 25.94
N LEU A 23 15.43 -17.80 24.97
CA LEU A 23 14.76 -16.58 24.58
C LEU A 23 13.40 -17.00 24.04
N LEU A 24 12.37 -16.93 24.90
CA LEU A 24 10.99 -16.82 24.43
C LEU A 24 10.99 -15.72 23.35
N PRO A 25 10.37 -15.94 22.18
CA PRO A 25 10.32 -14.91 21.16
C PRO A 25 9.66 -13.67 21.79
N LEU A 26 10.43 -12.59 21.92
CA LEU A 26 9.90 -11.29 22.35
C LEU A 26 8.71 -10.99 21.43
N ALA A 27 7.51 -10.93 22.01
CA ALA A 27 6.34 -10.45 21.29
C ALA A 27 6.69 -9.09 20.68
N ALA A 28 6.33 -8.86 19.42
CA ALA A 28 6.56 -7.57 18.80
C ALA A 28 5.91 -6.48 19.66
N ALA A 29 6.67 -5.43 20.00
CA ALA A 29 6.09 -4.27 20.65
C ALA A 29 5.22 -3.52 19.64
N GLN A 30 4.12 -2.94 20.11
CA GLN A 30 3.26 -2.12 19.26
C GLN A 30 4.04 -0.90 18.75
N MET A 31 3.88 -0.54 17.48
CA MET A 31 4.53 0.64 16.93
C MET A 31 3.97 1.91 17.57
N TYR A 32 4.84 2.89 17.80
CA TYR A 32 4.40 4.23 18.20
C TYR A 32 3.50 4.82 17.12
N ASP A 33 2.32 5.30 17.51
CA ASP A 33 1.41 6.01 16.63
C ASP A 33 1.20 7.43 17.14
N PRO A 34 1.64 8.46 16.40
CA PRO A 34 1.27 9.83 16.71
C PRO A 34 -0.27 9.97 16.64
N PRO A 35 -0.95 10.42 17.72
CA PRO A 35 -2.41 10.55 17.71
C PRO A 35 -2.93 11.54 16.67
N VAL A 36 -2.10 12.53 16.32
CA VAL A 36 -2.37 13.55 15.31
C VAL A 36 -1.06 13.89 14.59
N ALA A 37 -1.17 14.25 13.31
CA ALA A 37 -0.07 14.86 12.60
C ALA A 37 0.28 16.23 13.21
N LYS A 38 1.57 16.49 13.45
CA LYS A 38 2.07 17.78 13.96
C LYS A 38 3.16 18.34 13.05
N PRO A 39 3.22 19.67 12.87
CA PRO A 39 4.31 20.31 12.16
C PRO A 39 5.68 19.82 12.63
N GLY A 40 6.50 19.37 11.68
CA GLY A 40 7.85 18.84 11.95
C GLY A 40 7.94 17.33 12.18
N GLY A 41 6.83 16.60 12.12
CA GLY A 41 6.79 15.13 12.18
C GLY A 41 6.45 14.62 13.59
N ILE A 42 7.34 13.83 14.19
CA ILE A 42 7.16 13.32 15.55
C ILE A 42 7.35 14.45 16.57
N ASP A 43 6.27 14.80 17.27
CA ASP A 43 6.31 15.69 18.43
C ASP A 43 6.77 14.91 19.68
N PRO A 44 7.84 15.34 20.37
CA PRO A 44 8.34 14.66 21.55
C PRO A 44 7.50 14.91 22.81
N ARG A 45 6.56 15.87 22.78
CA ARG A 45 5.73 16.19 23.95
C ARG A 45 4.66 15.11 24.16
N PRO A 46 4.34 14.75 25.42
CA PRO A 46 3.29 13.78 25.70
C PRO A 46 1.92 14.25 25.24
N TYR A 47 1.10 13.31 24.74
CA TYR A 47 -0.29 13.56 24.37
C TYR A 47 -1.23 12.99 25.42
N LEU A 48 -2.07 13.84 26.00
CA LEU A 48 -3.17 13.38 26.82
C LEU A 48 -4.17 12.58 25.97
N LEU A 49 -4.47 11.34 26.36
CA LEU A 49 -5.38 10.46 25.62
C LEU A 49 -6.76 10.42 26.26
N SER A 50 -6.85 10.30 27.58
CA SER A 50 -8.13 10.30 28.28
C SER A 50 -8.00 10.74 29.73
N ILE A 51 -9.13 11.20 30.29
CA ILE A 51 -9.32 11.42 31.72
C ILE A 51 -10.62 10.70 32.10
N ALA A 52 -10.51 9.54 32.76
CA ALA A 52 -11.64 8.78 33.25
C ALA A 52 -11.89 9.12 34.73
N ARG A 53 -13.06 9.66 35.05
CA ARG A 53 -13.42 10.06 36.42
C ARG A 53 -14.21 8.95 37.12
N THR A 54 -13.81 8.61 38.33
CA THR A 54 -14.59 7.84 39.31
C THR A 54 -15.02 8.78 40.45
N GLN A 55 -15.75 8.28 41.46
CA GLN A 55 -16.30 9.13 42.54
C GLN A 55 -15.23 9.95 43.28
N GLN A 56 -13.98 9.46 43.39
CA GLN A 56 -12.92 10.10 44.17
C GLN A 56 -11.59 10.28 43.41
N THR A 57 -11.43 9.67 42.24
CA THR A 57 -10.18 9.71 41.47
C THR A 57 -10.44 9.95 39.98
N ALA A 58 -9.51 10.62 39.31
CA ALA A 58 -9.42 10.65 37.86
C ALA A 58 -8.21 9.84 37.40
N THR A 59 -8.43 8.84 36.56
CA THR A 59 -7.36 8.15 35.85
C THR A 59 -7.03 8.93 34.59
N VAL A 60 -5.83 9.51 34.57
CA VAL A 60 -5.31 10.25 33.42
C VAL A 60 -4.42 9.30 32.63
N THR A 61 -4.63 9.20 31.32
CA THR A 61 -3.79 8.40 30.42
C THR A 61 -3.19 9.29 29.33
N TRP A 62 -1.97 8.97 28.91
CA TRP A 62 -1.25 9.70 27.87
C TRP A 62 -0.42 8.77 26.99
N SER A 63 0.07 9.29 25.86
CA SER A 63 1.15 8.69 25.09
C SER A 63 2.39 9.58 25.15
N GLY A 64 3.56 9.01 24.94
CA GLY A 64 4.82 9.74 24.85
C GLY A 64 5.94 8.84 24.35
N LEU A 65 7.07 9.45 23.97
CA LEU A 65 8.23 8.73 23.45
C LEU A 65 9.08 8.13 24.57
N GLN A 66 9.53 8.98 25.50
CA GLN A 66 10.38 8.60 26.62
C GLN A 66 9.95 9.30 27.90
N GLY A 67 9.82 8.50 28.96
CA GLY A 67 9.69 8.98 30.32
C GLY A 67 11.07 9.31 30.95
N PRO A 68 11.08 9.69 32.23
CA PRO A 68 9.91 9.77 33.10
C PRO A 68 9.00 10.95 32.74
N TYR A 69 7.69 10.76 32.96
CA TYR A 69 6.65 11.77 32.81
C TYR A 69 6.26 12.34 34.17
N GLN A 70 6.01 13.64 34.24
CA GLN A 70 5.47 14.30 35.42
C GLN A 70 4.06 14.82 35.11
N LEU A 71 3.06 14.26 35.79
CA LEU A 71 1.72 14.81 35.78
C LEU A 71 1.70 16.08 36.64
N GLN A 72 1.04 17.13 36.15
CA GLN A 72 0.94 18.42 36.82
C GLN A 72 -0.48 18.96 36.73
N GLN A 73 -0.86 19.76 37.72
CA GLN A 73 -2.13 20.47 37.78
C GLN A 73 -1.93 21.95 38.08
N GLN A 74 -2.83 22.79 37.60
CA GLN A 74 -2.97 24.17 38.05
C GLN A 74 -4.43 24.43 38.43
N ALA A 75 -4.65 25.21 39.49
CA ALA A 75 -6.00 25.47 40.01
C ALA A 75 -6.87 26.32 39.06
N ALA A 76 -6.25 27.18 38.25
CA ALA A 76 -6.90 28.03 37.26
C ALA A 76 -5.91 28.39 36.14
N VAL A 77 -6.39 28.94 35.02
CA VAL A 77 -5.53 29.44 33.94
C VAL A 77 -4.60 30.52 34.50
N GLY A 78 -3.28 30.32 34.39
CA GLY A 78 -2.27 31.27 34.87
C GLY A 78 -1.79 31.03 36.29
N ALA A 79 -2.36 30.05 37.02
CA ALA A 79 -1.81 29.61 38.30
C ALA A 79 -0.52 28.77 38.10
N PRO A 80 0.38 28.71 39.09
CA PRO A 80 1.57 27.88 39.00
C PRO A 80 1.22 26.39 38.84
N TRP A 81 1.97 25.70 37.98
CA TRP A 81 1.88 24.25 37.84
C TRP A 81 2.46 23.55 39.08
N GLN A 82 1.68 22.62 39.65
CA GLN A 82 2.09 21.79 40.77
C GLN A 82 2.14 20.32 40.34
N ALA A 83 3.15 19.59 40.82
CA ALA A 83 3.28 18.16 40.55
C ALA A 83 2.16 17.36 41.21
N VAL A 84 1.61 16.40 40.48
CA VAL A 84 0.66 15.41 40.98
C VAL A 84 1.40 14.08 41.07
N GLY A 85 1.80 13.70 42.29
CA GLY A 85 2.66 12.54 42.51
C GLY A 85 4.08 12.73 41.99
N GLY A 86 4.89 11.67 42.05
CA GLY A 86 6.25 11.65 41.52
C GLY A 86 6.33 11.36 40.03
N PRO A 87 7.49 11.60 39.39
CA PRO A 87 7.72 11.20 38.01
C PRO A 87 7.53 9.70 37.80
N THR A 88 6.96 9.31 36.66
CA THR A 88 6.63 7.91 36.36
C THR A 88 7.09 7.51 34.96
N GLN A 89 7.51 6.25 34.79
CA GLN A 89 7.72 5.65 33.47
C GLN A 89 6.39 5.18 32.84
N GLY A 90 5.32 5.12 33.63
CA GLY A 90 4.00 4.72 33.17
C GLY A 90 3.36 5.75 32.23
N LEU A 91 2.36 5.28 31.49
CA LEU A 91 1.54 6.08 30.57
C LEU A 91 0.17 6.43 31.18
N SER A 92 0.03 6.25 32.49
CA SER A 92 -1.16 6.62 33.26
C SER A 92 -0.80 6.97 34.70
N ALA A 93 -1.65 7.78 35.32
CA ALA A 93 -1.61 8.09 36.75
C ALA A 93 -3.00 8.41 37.27
N GLU A 94 -3.24 8.11 38.55
CA GLU A 94 -4.45 8.48 39.25
C GLU A 94 -4.28 9.83 39.96
N VAL A 95 -5.30 10.67 39.86
CA VAL A 95 -5.37 12.00 40.46
C VAL A 95 -6.56 12.06 41.41
N PRO A 96 -6.36 12.39 42.70
CA PRO A 96 -7.48 12.63 43.61
C PRO A 96 -8.36 13.79 43.12
N LEU A 97 -9.68 13.58 43.09
CA LEU A 97 -10.66 14.62 42.76
C LEU A 97 -10.98 15.47 44.00
N THR A 98 -10.06 16.35 44.40
CA THR A 98 -10.31 17.30 45.50
C THR A 98 -10.84 18.64 44.97
N GLY A 99 -12.16 18.84 44.97
CA GLY A 99 -12.80 20.08 44.51
C GLY A 99 -13.07 20.15 42.99
N GLU A 100 -13.19 21.36 42.44
CA GLU A 100 -13.22 21.53 40.98
C GLU A 100 -11.87 21.10 40.39
N MET A 101 -11.89 20.14 39.47
CA MET A 101 -10.69 19.67 38.78
C MET A 101 -10.01 20.84 38.08
N GLY A 102 -8.78 21.13 38.49
CA GLY A 102 -7.90 22.08 37.82
C GLY A 102 -7.51 21.65 36.40
N ILE A 103 -6.74 22.48 35.73
CA ILE A 103 -6.23 22.18 34.39
C ILE A 103 -5.04 21.23 34.55
N LEU A 104 -5.05 20.12 33.81
CA LEU A 104 -4.00 19.09 33.87
C LEU A 104 -3.05 19.17 32.67
N ARG A 105 -1.79 18.82 32.87
CA ARG A 105 -0.83 18.54 31.80
C ARG A 105 0.13 17.43 32.19
N VAL A 106 0.67 16.74 31.19
CA VAL A 106 1.75 15.78 31.37
C VAL A 106 3.02 16.39 30.76
N GLN A 107 4.07 16.49 31.56
CA GLN A 107 5.38 16.97 31.12
C GLN A 107 6.30 15.78 30.90
N GLY A 108 6.95 15.71 29.73
CA GLY A 108 8.06 14.80 29.47
C GLY A 108 9.41 15.48 29.71
N GLY A 109 10.50 14.73 29.54
CA GLY A 109 11.84 15.30 29.49
C GLY A 109 11.99 16.35 28.38
N ASN A 110 12.91 17.29 28.56
CA ASN A 110 13.25 18.22 27.47
C ASN A 110 13.85 17.42 26.31
N PRO A 111 13.36 17.60 25.07
CA PRO A 111 13.93 16.91 23.92
C PRO A 111 15.40 17.32 23.72
N ASN A 112 16.22 16.36 23.33
CA ASN A 112 17.63 16.57 22.98
C ASN A 112 17.83 16.12 21.52
N PHE A 113 17.90 17.10 20.63
CA PHE A 113 18.12 16.89 19.20
C PHE A 113 19.62 16.96 18.89
N LEU A 114 20.15 15.95 18.22
CA LEU A 114 21.58 15.86 17.88
C LEU A 114 21.87 16.32 16.45
N GLY A 115 20.92 16.09 15.54
CA GLY A 115 21.12 16.20 14.10
C GLY A 115 21.73 14.94 13.48
N ALA A 116 21.46 14.77 12.18
CA ALA A 116 21.78 13.56 11.40
C ALA A 116 23.28 13.22 11.36
N ARG A 117 24.15 14.23 11.51
CA ARG A 117 25.60 14.04 11.54
C ARG A 117 26.02 13.04 12.61
N ASP A 118 25.42 13.09 13.79
CA ASP A 118 25.78 12.19 14.89
C ASP A 118 25.20 10.78 14.66
N CYS A 119 24.02 10.69 14.05
CA CYS A 119 23.45 9.41 13.62
C CYS A 119 24.38 8.64 12.66
N ARG A 120 25.16 9.35 11.83
CA ARG A 120 26.11 8.76 10.86
C ARG A 120 27.17 7.88 11.52
N PHE A 121 27.55 8.15 12.77
CA PHE A 121 28.61 7.42 13.46
C PHE A 121 28.29 5.91 13.53
N CYS A 122 27.07 5.58 13.96
CA CYS A 122 26.57 4.20 14.04
C CYS A 122 25.80 3.78 12.77
N HIS A 123 25.01 4.68 12.17
CA HIS A 123 24.09 4.38 11.06
C HIS A 123 24.60 4.87 9.70
N ARG A 124 25.89 4.68 9.44
CA ARG A 124 26.58 5.19 8.24
C ARG A 124 25.89 4.85 6.93
N SER A 125 25.42 3.60 6.76
CA SER A 125 24.79 3.14 5.52
C SER A 125 23.51 3.92 5.20
N ILE A 126 22.60 4.01 6.18
CA ILE A 126 21.32 4.71 6.02
C ILE A 126 21.56 6.21 5.84
N HIS A 127 22.44 6.82 6.64
CA HIS A 127 22.78 8.25 6.48
C HIS A 127 23.32 8.57 5.08
N THR A 128 24.15 7.68 4.51
CA THR A 128 24.73 7.88 3.17
C THR A 128 23.65 7.91 2.08
N ASN A 129 22.58 7.13 2.23
CA ASN A 129 21.45 7.19 1.30
C ASN A 129 20.55 8.40 1.57
N TRP A 130 20.28 8.70 2.84
CA TRP A 130 19.38 9.79 3.23
C TRP A 130 19.91 11.16 2.79
N VAL A 131 21.21 11.43 2.90
CA VAL A 131 21.79 12.73 2.52
C VAL A 131 21.58 13.06 1.03
N ALA A 132 21.33 12.06 0.18
CA ALA A 132 21.03 12.24 -1.24
C ALA A 132 19.53 12.51 -1.52
N THR A 133 18.67 12.46 -0.50
CA THR A 133 17.23 12.70 -0.62
C THR A 133 16.89 14.19 -0.61
N SER A 134 15.69 14.55 -1.08
CA SER A 134 15.23 15.94 -1.03
C SER A 134 14.98 16.42 0.40
N HIS A 135 14.68 15.52 1.34
CA HIS A 135 14.49 15.87 2.75
C HIS A 135 15.74 16.50 3.37
N ALA A 136 16.92 15.93 3.12
CA ALA A 136 18.18 16.47 3.62
C ALA A 136 18.46 17.91 3.14
N GLY A 137 17.97 18.26 1.94
CA GLY A 137 18.09 19.59 1.34
C GLY A 137 16.87 20.50 1.52
N ALA A 138 15.92 20.16 2.41
CA ALA A 138 14.65 20.87 2.50
C ALA A 138 14.79 22.37 2.83
N LEU A 139 15.69 22.77 3.73
CA LEU A 139 15.86 24.20 4.04
C LEU A 139 16.44 24.98 2.85
N GLU A 140 17.29 24.33 2.04
CA GLU A 140 17.88 24.95 0.85
C GLU A 140 16.84 25.31 -0.21
N THR A 141 15.71 24.61 -0.28
CA THR A 141 14.62 24.98 -1.20
C THR A 141 13.98 26.31 -0.79
N LEU A 142 13.81 26.56 0.52
CA LEU A 142 13.31 27.83 1.03
C LEU A 142 14.28 28.98 0.82
N LYS A 143 15.60 28.73 0.90
CA LYS A 143 16.63 29.75 0.64
C LYS A 143 16.50 30.30 -0.78
N LYS A 144 16.26 29.44 -1.77
CA LYS A 144 16.11 29.82 -3.18
C LYS A 144 14.97 30.81 -3.44
N ILE A 145 13.97 30.86 -2.55
CA ILE A 145 12.83 31.78 -2.62
C ILE A 145 12.80 32.81 -1.48
N GLY A 146 13.87 32.92 -0.69
CA GLY A 146 13.95 33.88 0.41
C GLY A 146 13.05 33.57 1.62
N GLN A 147 12.50 32.36 1.74
CA GLN A 147 11.56 31.97 2.82
C GLN A 147 12.21 31.18 3.97
N HIS A 148 13.53 30.99 3.95
CA HIS A 148 14.29 30.21 4.95
C HIS A 148 14.25 30.78 6.39
N LYS A 149 13.69 31.97 6.61
CA LYS A 149 13.46 32.56 7.95
C LYS A 149 11.99 32.66 8.32
N ASN A 150 11.09 32.18 7.46
CA ASN A 150 9.66 32.27 7.70
C ASN A 150 9.26 31.24 8.76
N ALA A 151 8.79 31.74 9.91
CA ALA A 151 8.36 30.91 11.04
C ALA A 151 7.22 29.93 10.70
N ARG A 152 6.47 30.16 9.61
CA ARG A 152 5.46 29.21 9.11
C ARG A 152 6.07 28.03 8.36
N CYS A 153 7.23 28.22 7.73
CA CYS A 153 7.89 27.19 6.91
C CYS A 153 8.89 26.35 7.73
N LEU A 154 9.54 26.98 8.71
CA LEU A 154 10.59 26.35 9.52
C LEU A 154 10.17 25.05 10.23
N PRO A 155 8.95 24.89 10.78
CA PRO A 155 8.51 23.62 11.36
C PRO A 155 8.68 22.43 10.41
N CYS A 156 8.39 22.61 9.11
CA CYS A 156 8.41 21.54 8.13
C CYS A 156 9.75 21.38 7.41
N HIS A 157 10.69 22.32 7.60
CA HIS A 157 11.97 22.37 6.86
C HIS A 157 13.20 22.30 7.77
N THR A 158 13.02 22.10 9.07
CA THR A 158 14.10 22.00 10.07
C THR A 158 13.76 20.98 11.16
N VAL A 159 14.72 20.63 12.01
CA VAL A 159 14.51 19.74 13.15
C VAL A 159 14.06 20.53 14.37
N GLY A 160 12.88 20.22 14.91
CA GLY A 160 12.46 20.68 16.23
C GLY A 160 12.17 22.18 16.39
N TYR A 161 11.95 22.94 15.32
CA TYR A 161 11.66 24.38 15.42
C TYR A 161 10.49 24.68 16.37
N GLY A 162 10.70 25.63 17.29
CA GLY A 162 9.72 25.98 18.33
C GLY A 162 9.63 25.01 19.50
N LEU A 163 10.43 23.94 19.52
CA LEU A 163 10.60 23.04 20.65
C LEU A 163 11.89 23.37 21.43
N PRO A 164 11.97 23.00 22.73
CA PRO A 164 13.21 23.14 23.48
C PRO A 164 14.38 22.44 22.78
N ASN A 165 15.56 23.08 22.75
CA ASN A 165 16.77 22.56 22.10
C ASN A 165 16.64 22.21 20.60
N GLY A 166 15.58 22.67 19.92
CA GLY A 166 15.43 22.50 18.48
C GLY A 166 16.10 23.60 17.67
N TYR A 167 15.87 23.59 16.35
CA TYR A 167 16.38 24.60 15.44
C TYR A 167 15.89 26.01 15.83
N VAL A 168 16.81 26.97 15.83
CA VAL A 168 16.56 28.40 16.06
C VAL A 168 16.88 29.19 14.78
N ASP A 169 18.15 29.14 14.35
CA ASP A 169 18.64 29.69 13.10
C ASP A 169 19.93 28.97 12.65
N GLU A 170 20.40 29.26 11.43
CA GLU A 170 21.62 28.65 10.88
C GLU A 170 22.90 29.10 11.58
N ALA A 171 22.92 30.25 12.26
CA ALA A 171 24.11 30.73 12.94
C ALA A 171 24.33 29.97 14.26
N THR A 172 23.22 29.63 14.95
CA THR A 172 23.21 29.02 16.28
C THR A 172 23.03 27.51 16.23
N THR A 173 22.20 27.00 15.30
CA THR A 173 21.82 25.58 15.19
C THR A 173 21.97 25.03 13.77
N PRO A 174 23.11 25.24 13.06
CA PRO A 174 23.26 24.80 11.67
C PRO A 174 23.12 23.28 11.48
N HIS A 175 23.41 22.50 12.52
CA HIS A 175 23.32 21.04 12.49
C HIS A 175 21.88 20.52 12.47
N LEU A 176 20.88 21.36 12.78
CA LEU A 176 19.45 21.04 12.77
C LEU A 176 18.71 21.59 11.53
N ALA A 177 19.45 22.13 10.55
CA ALA A 177 18.90 22.61 9.28
C ALA A 177 18.45 21.45 8.36
N GLY A 178 17.29 21.58 7.73
CA GLY A 178 16.72 20.56 6.85
C GLY A 178 15.83 19.53 7.57
N VAL A 179 15.21 18.63 6.80
CA VAL A 179 14.41 17.52 7.36
C VAL A 179 15.30 16.30 7.55
N GLN A 180 15.48 15.89 8.80
CA GLN A 180 16.45 14.90 9.22
C GLN A 180 15.83 13.69 9.94
N CYS A 181 16.68 12.80 10.45
CA CYS A 181 16.29 11.57 11.13
C CYS A 181 15.27 11.86 12.26
N GLU A 182 15.52 12.89 13.05
CA GLU A 182 14.76 13.20 14.26
C GLU A 182 13.39 13.84 13.98
N ASN A 183 13.11 14.28 12.75
CA ASN A 183 11.73 14.63 12.35
C ASN A 183 10.84 13.38 12.29
N CYS A 184 11.38 12.23 11.88
CA CYS A 184 10.61 10.99 11.72
C CYS A 184 10.78 9.99 12.86
N HIS A 185 11.89 10.09 13.61
CA HIS A 185 12.22 9.21 14.73
C HIS A 185 12.12 9.90 16.09
N GLY A 186 11.88 11.21 16.13
CA GLY A 186 11.93 11.99 17.37
C GLY A 186 13.37 12.24 17.85
N PRO A 187 13.54 13.00 18.95
CA PRO A 187 14.85 13.35 19.51
C PRO A 187 15.60 12.09 19.97
N ALA A 188 16.88 11.99 19.62
CA ALA A 188 17.68 10.77 19.84
C ALA A 188 18.91 10.99 20.73
N GLY A 189 19.00 12.10 21.47
CA GLY A 189 20.09 12.37 22.42
C GLY A 189 20.35 11.24 23.42
N SER A 190 19.29 10.82 24.13
CA SER A 190 19.34 9.72 25.11
C SER A 190 19.75 8.39 24.46
N HIS A 191 19.33 8.16 23.22
CA HIS A 191 19.72 6.98 22.44
C HIS A 191 21.22 6.97 22.16
N ALA A 192 21.79 8.10 21.72
CA ALA A 192 23.22 8.14 21.41
C ALA A 192 24.07 7.95 22.67
N GLU A 193 23.65 8.51 23.80
CA GLU A 193 24.32 8.37 25.09
C GLU A 193 24.21 6.94 25.65
N ASN A 194 23.08 6.27 25.43
CA ASN A 194 22.75 4.97 26.03
C ASN A 194 22.35 3.95 24.95
N PHE A 195 23.09 3.85 23.86
CA PHE A 195 22.70 3.08 22.67
C PHE A 195 22.52 1.57 22.90
N MET A 196 23.06 1.05 24.00
CA MET A 196 22.88 -0.35 24.43
C MET A 196 21.56 -0.59 25.14
N ASP A 197 20.89 0.45 25.65
CA ASP A 197 19.59 0.36 26.31
C ASP A 197 18.46 0.34 25.25
N PRO A 198 17.73 -0.77 25.10
CA PRO A 198 16.63 -0.86 24.14
C PRO A 198 15.48 0.11 24.44
N SER A 199 15.28 0.51 25.69
CA SER A 199 14.25 1.48 26.08
C SER A 199 14.57 2.89 25.58
N MET A 200 15.84 3.15 25.26
CA MET A 200 16.30 4.43 24.74
C MET A 200 16.19 4.54 23.22
N ARG A 201 15.74 3.49 22.51
CA ARG A 201 15.67 3.49 21.05
C ARG A 201 14.57 4.42 20.54
N PRO A 202 14.84 5.26 19.54
CA PRO A 202 13.82 6.07 18.89
C PRO A 202 12.74 5.18 18.25
N PRO A 203 11.47 5.62 18.24
CA PRO A 203 10.41 4.89 17.55
C PRO A 203 10.72 4.66 16.07
N VAL A 204 10.34 3.48 15.58
CA VAL A 204 10.23 3.18 14.16
C VAL A 204 8.77 2.87 13.90
N THR A 205 8.11 3.70 13.10
CA THR A 205 6.68 3.58 12.81
C THR A 205 6.42 3.72 11.32
N VAL A 206 5.37 3.06 10.86
CA VAL A 206 4.84 3.23 9.50
C VAL A 206 3.67 4.21 9.45
N SER A 207 3.31 4.84 10.58
CA SER A 207 2.18 5.76 10.65
C SER A 207 2.32 6.90 9.66
N ALA A 208 1.29 7.08 8.82
CA ALA A 208 1.25 8.17 7.84
C ALA A 208 1.23 9.55 8.52
N ALA A 209 0.80 9.65 9.80
CA ALA A 209 0.77 10.90 10.55
C ALA A 209 2.16 11.55 10.71
N VAL A 210 3.24 10.75 10.68
CA VAL A 210 4.62 11.28 10.67
C VAL A 210 4.89 12.08 9.41
N CYS A 211 4.48 11.57 8.25
CA CYS A 211 4.62 12.26 6.96
C CYS A 211 3.64 13.43 6.87
N GLY A 212 2.41 13.21 7.33
CA GLY A 212 1.36 14.21 7.42
C GLY A 212 1.68 15.39 8.34
N GLY A 213 2.73 15.31 9.15
CA GLY A 213 3.22 16.47 9.90
C GLY A 213 3.68 17.62 9.00
N CYS A 214 4.15 17.32 7.80
CA CYS A 214 4.61 18.32 6.82
C CYS A 214 3.86 18.24 5.48
N HIS A 215 3.48 17.03 5.06
CA HIS A 215 2.76 16.80 3.80
C HIS A 215 1.24 16.88 4.02
N ASN A 216 0.78 18.00 4.55
CA ASN A 216 -0.64 18.33 4.72
C ASN A 216 -0.92 19.71 4.13
N ASP A 217 -2.19 20.09 4.09
CA ASP A 217 -2.67 21.42 3.67
C ASP A 217 -2.53 21.75 2.18
N PHE A 218 -2.95 22.96 1.80
CA PHE A 218 -3.04 23.39 0.41
C PHE A 218 -1.70 23.47 -0.33
N HIS A 219 -0.56 23.53 0.36
CA HIS A 219 0.75 23.46 -0.29
C HIS A 219 1.19 22.02 -0.55
N HIS A 220 0.71 21.06 0.23
CA HIS A 220 1.08 19.64 0.16
C HIS A 220 -0.09 18.73 0.58
N PRO A 221 -1.20 18.65 -0.17
CA PRO A 221 -2.45 18.00 0.29
C PRO A 221 -2.36 16.47 0.37
N THR A 222 -1.19 15.90 0.09
CA THR A 222 -0.93 14.45 -0.03
C THR A 222 -1.45 13.61 1.15
N TYR A 223 -1.26 14.04 2.41
CA TYR A 223 -1.80 13.29 3.54
C TYR A 223 -3.32 13.38 3.64
N ASP A 224 -3.88 14.55 3.38
CA ASP A 224 -5.32 14.81 3.45
C ASP A 224 -6.08 14.07 2.34
N GLU A 225 -5.48 13.98 1.15
CA GLU A 225 -5.95 13.15 0.03
C GLU A 225 -5.83 11.65 0.36
N TRP A 226 -4.69 11.22 0.91
CA TRP A 226 -4.48 9.82 1.28
C TRP A 226 -5.49 9.34 2.32
N LEU A 227 -5.87 10.19 3.29
CA LEU A 227 -6.90 9.87 4.29
C LEU A 227 -8.28 9.55 3.67
N GLN A 228 -8.55 10.07 2.47
CA GLN A 228 -9.77 9.80 1.71
C GLN A 228 -9.67 8.51 0.89
N ALA A 229 -8.45 8.07 0.54
CA ALA A 229 -8.23 6.86 -0.21
C ALA A 229 -8.53 5.58 0.58
N GLY A 230 -8.93 4.53 -0.13
CA GLY A 230 -9.05 3.18 0.44
C GLY A 230 -7.73 2.66 1.02
N HIS A 231 -6.58 3.13 0.51
CA HIS A 231 -5.25 2.79 1.02
C HIS A 231 -5.03 3.18 2.48
N ALA A 232 -5.71 4.21 3.00
CA ALA A 232 -5.55 4.60 4.40
C ALA A 232 -6.11 3.60 5.42
N ARG A 233 -6.83 2.58 4.96
CA ARG A 233 -7.66 1.72 5.81
C ARG A 233 -7.33 0.25 5.59
N VAL A 234 -7.42 -0.52 6.66
CA VAL A 234 -7.60 -1.97 6.56
C VAL A 234 -9.09 -2.20 6.26
N THR A 235 -9.38 -2.80 5.11
CA THR A 235 -10.73 -2.84 4.53
C THR A 235 -11.76 -3.63 5.34
N GLU A 236 -11.31 -4.57 6.18
CA GLU A 236 -12.17 -5.41 7.03
C GLU A 236 -11.77 -5.22 8.50
N PRO A 237 -12.69 -4.78 9.39
CA PRO A 237 -12.40 -4.72 10.82
C PRO A 237 -12.00 -6.10 11.36
N GLY A 238 -10.89 -6.18 12.09
CA GLY A 238 -10.39 -7.44 12.64
C GLY A 238 -9.86 -8.43 11.61
N MET A 239 -9.56 -8.00 10.37
CA MET A 239 -9.04 -8.84 9.28
C MET A 239 -7.90 -9.76 9.72
N PHE A 240 -7.08 -9.31 10.68
CA PHE A 240 -5.87 -10.00 11.14
C PHE A 240 -5.96 -10.57 12.55
N ASP A 241 -7.15 -10.65 13.15
CA ASP A 241 -7.36 -11.19 14.50
C ASP A 241 -7.01 -12.68 14.60
N ALA A 242 -7.08 -13.39 13.48
CA ALA A 242 -6.62 -14.78 13.35
C ALA A 242 -5.08 -14.94 13.41
N GLY A 243 -4.32 -13.83 13.53
CA GLY A 243 -2.88 -13.83 13.77
C GLY A 243 -2.00 -13.89 12.52
N ALA A 244 -0.72 -14.23 12.74
CA ALA A 244 0.36 -14.09 11.76
C ALA A 244 0.10 -14.80 10.41
N ALA A 245 -0.51 -15.98 10.43
CA ALA A 245 -0.82 -16.71 9.19
C ALA A 245 -1.73 -15.89 8.26
N ARG A 246 -2.75 -15.24 8.82
CA ARG A 246 -3.67 -14.37 8.07
C ARG A 246 -3.00 -13.07 7.64
N MET A 247 -2.12 -12.52 8.48
CA MET A 247 -1.29 -11.36 8.13
C MET A 247 -0.46 -11.64 6.88
N PHE A 248 0.30 -12.72 6.81
CA PHE A 248 1.11 -12.99 5.62
C PHE A 248 0.27 -13.36 4.38
N GLN A 249 -0.90 -13.98 4.58
CA GLN A 249 -1.79 -14.33 3.48
C GLN A 249 -2.43 -13.12 2.79
N CYS A 250 -2.79 -12.07 3.54
CA CYS A 250 -3.54 -10.94 3.00
C CYS A 250 -2.90 -9.57 3.32
N GLY A 251 -2.27 -9.44 4.49
CA GLY A 251 -1.72 -8.20 5.01
C GLY A 251 -0.59 -7.62 4.18
N VAL A 252 0.14 -8.41 3.38
CA VAL A 252 1.15 -7.83 2.49
C VAL A 252 0.54 -6.81 1.50
N CYS A 253 -0.73 -6.97 1.13
CA CYS A 253 -1.44 -6.01 0.27
C CYS A 253 -2.48 -5.17 1.03
N HIS A 254 -2.89 -5.56 2.24
CA HIS A 254 -3.96 -4.88 3.01
C HIS A 254 -3.49 -4.23 4.32
N SER A 255 -2.22 -4.34 4.69
CA SER A 255 -1.64 -3.71 5.88
C SER A 255 -0.24 -3.20 5.61
N GLY A 256 0.00 -1.91 5.86
CA GLY A 256 1.30 -1.30 5.69
C GLY A 256 2.32 -1.83 6.69
N ALA A 257 1.89 -2.15 7.91
CA ALA A 257 2.77 -2.78 8.90
C ALA A 257 3.26 -4.16 8.44
N VAL A 258 2.36 -4.98 7.89
CA VAL A 258 2.72 -6.31 7.39
C VAL A 258 3.59 -6.20 6.13
N ARG A 259 3.20 -5.36 5.17
CA ARG A 259 4.00 -5.07 3.97
C ARG A 259 5.43 -4.68 4.36
N MET A 260 5.58 -3.71 5.26
CA MET A 260 6.88 -3.20 5.66
C MET A 260 7.70 -4.21 6.46
N ALA A 261 7.07 -5.10 7.25
CA ALA A 261 7.81 -6.18 7.90
C ALA A 261 8.53 -7.07 6.89
N VAL A 262 7.90 -7.37 5.75
CA VAL A 262 8.48 -8.23 4.71
C VAL A 262 9.44 -7.46 3.79
N VAL A 263 9.06 -6.27 3.34
CA VAL A 263 9.91 -5.42 2.47
C VAL A 263 11.20 -5.01 3.19
N ASN A 264 11.14 -4.66 4.48
CA ASN A 264 12.34 -4.31 5.24
C ASN A 264 13.29 -5.50 5.44
N ASP A 265 12.80 -6.73 5.50
CA ASP A 265 13.68 -7.91 5.50
C ASP A 265 14.38 -8.04 4.15
N TYR A 266 13.64 -7.93 3.05
CA TYR A 266 14.19 -7.94 1.70
C TYR A 266 15.25 -6.85 1.47
N ASP A 267 14.96 -5.60 1.87
CA ASP A 267 15.89 -4.47 1.73
C ASP A 267 17.20 -4.69 2.50
N ARG A 268 17.20 -5.53 3.54
CA ARG A 268 18.38 -5.95 4.31
C ARG A 268 19.08 -7.20 3.75
N GLY A 269 18.65 -7.69 2.58
CA GLY A 269 19.16 -8.91 1.95
C GLY A 269 18.60 -10.20 2.56
N GLY A 270 17.49 -10.10 3.28
CA GLY A 270 16.75 -11.24 3.82
C GLY A 270 15.97 -12.01 2.75
N ASN A 271 15.45 -13.16 3.14
CA ASN A 271 14.70 -14.09 2.28
C ASN A 271 13.34 -14.48 2.92
N GLY A 272 12.83 -13.66 3.83
CA GLY A 272 11.60 -13.90 4.57
C GLY A 272 11.77 -14.73 5.83
N THR A 273 12.91 -15.41 6.06
CA THR A 273 13.09 -16.30 7.22
C THR A 273 13.25 -15.57 8.55
N LYS A 274 13.58 -14.28 8.51
CA LYS A 274 13.76 -13.43 9.71
C LYS A 274 12.64 -12.42 9.88
N VAL A 275 11.59 -12.50 9.06
CA VAL A 275 10.44 -11.62 9.18
C VAL A 275 9.70 -11.93 10.46
N VAL A 276 9.59 -10.93 11.32
CA VAL A 276 8.72 -10.95 12.50
C VAL A 276 7.41 -10.26 12.12
N ALA A 277 6.29 -10.93 12.35
CA ALA A 277 4.98 -10.32 12.11
C ALA A 277 4.78 -9.13 13.04
N PRO A 278 4.10 -8.05 12.59
CA PRO A 278 3.69 -6.99 13.49
C PRO A 278 2.63 -7.49 14.49
N THR A 279 2.30 -6.66 15.48
CA THR A 279 1.19 -6.97 16.40
C THR A 279 -0.15 -7.02 15.64
N VAL A 280 -1.14 -7.73 16.19
CA VAL A 280 -2.52 -7.74 15.66
C VAL A 280 -3.10 -6.33 15.60
N ALA A 281 -2.80 -5.51 16.63
CA ALA A 281 -3.21 -4.11 16.67
C ALA A 281 -2.62 -3.31 15.51
N ASP A 282 -1.31 -3.38 15.29
CA ASP A 282 -0.64 -2.67 14.19
C ASP A 282 -1.10 -3.16 12.81
N ALA A 283 -1.27 -4.48 12.65
CA ALA A 283 -1.72 -5.07 11.40
C ALA A 283 -3.12 -4.56 11.01
N ASN A 284 -4.05 -4.48 11.97
CA ASN A 284 -5.41 -3.98 11.75
C ASN A 284 -5.51 -2.45 11.70
N LYS A 285 -4.50 -1.74 12.19
CA LYS A 285 -4.51 -0.27 12.28
C LYS A 285 -3.96 0.40 11.02
N TYR A 286 -2.80 -0.06 10.56
CA TYR A 286 -2.10 0.61 9.46
C TYR A 286 -2.51 -0.01 8.13
N GLY A 287 -3.32 0.72 7.35
CA GLY A 287 -3.51 0.46 5.92
C GLY A 287 -2.21 0.64 5.13
N GLN A 288 -2.27 0.76 3.81
CA GLN A 288 -1.09 1.08 3.00
C GLN A 288 -0.69 2.54 3.20
N THR A 289 0.32 2.78 4.03
CA THR A 289 0.79 4.12 4.42
C THR A 289 1.84 4.68 3.45
N CYS A 290 2.25 5.94 3.63
CA CYS A 290 3.25 6.59 2.78
C CYS A 290 4.53 5.77 2.61
N ALA A 291 4.99 5.14 3.71
CA ALA A 291 6.22 4.35 3.72
C ALA A 291 6.13 3.04 2.92
N THR A 292 4.93 2.57 2.56
CA THR A 292 4.76 1.36 1.74
C THR A 292 5.09 1.61 0.27
N CYS A 293 4.94 2.85 -0.17
CA CYS A 293 5.27 3.31 -1.51
C CYS A 293 6.62 4.04 -1.58
N HIS A 294 6.92 4.87 -0.57
CA HIS A 294 8.11 5.71 -0.52
C HIS A 294 9.15 5.16 0.47
N ASP A 295 10.43 5.22 0.09
CA ASP A 295 11.54 4.98 1.01
C ASP A 295 12.04 6.33 1.55
N PRO A 296 11.78 6.68 2.82
CA PRO A 296 12.18 7.96 3.37
C PRO A 296 13.71 8.13 3.44
N HIS A 297 14.47 7.05 3.30
CA HIS A 297 15.93 7.04 3.47
C HIS A 297 16.71 6.97 2.16
N ARG A 298 16.04 6.82 1.00
CA ARG A 298 16.78 6.54 -0.25
C ARG A 298 16.19 7.24 -1.46
N LYS A 299 17.07 7.90 -2.20
CA LYS A 299 16.83 8.33 -3.57
C LYS A 299 17.30 7.24 -4.55
N TYR A 300 16.49 7.01 -5.57
CA TYR A 300 16.79 6.09 -6.65
C TYR A 300 17.15 6.89 -7.91
N GLY A 301 18.20 6.44 -8.63
CA GLY A 301 18.74 7.13 -9.79
C GLY A 301 18.60 6.34 -11.10
N ASP A 302 17.84 5.25 -11.07
CA ASP A 302 17.56 4.42 -12.24
C ASP A 302 16.50 5.05 -13.14
N LYS A 303 16.57 4.67 -14.42
CA LYS A 303 15.67 5.10 -15.48
C LYS A 303 14.89 3.93 -16.03
N LEU A 304 13.72 4.20 -16.58
CA LEU A 304 12.95 3.17 -17.29
C LEU A 304 13.76 2.64 -18.47
N PRO A 305 13.64 1.35 -18.81
CA PRO A 305 14.38 0.76 -19.93
C PRO A 305 14.12 1.51 -21.24
N GLY A 306 15.19 2.02 -21.87
CA GLY A 306 15.11 2.70 -23.16
C GLY A 306 14.61 4.15 -23.11
N LEU A 307 14.32 4.70 -21.93
CA LEU A 307 13.77 6.05 -21.78
C LEU A 307 14.64 6.93 -20.89
N ASP A 308 14.70 8.23 -21.19
CA ASP A 308 15.25 9.23 -20.28
C ASP A 308 14.20 9.69 -19.25
N LEU A 309 13.59 8.73 -18.56
CA LEU A 309 12.59 8.97 -17.53
C LEU A 309 12.98 8.23 -16.26
N ALA A 310 12.94 8.91 -15.11
CA ALA A 310 13.23 8.29 -13.83
C ALA A 310 12.28 7.13 -13.57
N ALA A 311 12.81 5.94 -13.26
CA ALA A 311 11.99 4.78 -12.94
C ALA A 311 11.33 4.94 -11.58
N ARG A 312 12.07 5.48 -10.60
CA ARG A 312 11.64 5.65 -9.21
C ARG A 312 11.77 7.11 -8.75
N PRO A 313 11.01 8.04 -9.35
CA PRO A 313 10.97 9.42 -8.90
C PRO A 313 10.45 9.49 -7.45
N ALA A 314 10.62 10.64 -6.79
CA ALA A 314 10.06 10.91 -5.45
C ALA A 314 10.31 9.81 -4.40
N GLN A 315 11.47 9.14 -4.47
CA GLN A 315 11.87 8.08 -3.54
C GLN A 315 10.94 6.85 -3.54
N LEU A 316 10.26 6.57 -4.66
CA LEU A 316 9.43 5.37 -4.79
C LEU A 316 10.25 4.08 -4.64
N ARG A 317 9.74 3.09 -3.92
CA ARG A 317 10.40 1.78 -3.72
C ARG A 317 10.47 0.95 -4.99
N ASN A 318 9.43 1.04 -5.81
CA ASN A 318 9.22 0.28 -7.03
C ASN A 318 9.02 1.22 -8.22
N PRO A 319 9.36 0.80 -9.46
CA PRO A 319 9.30 1.66 -10.63
C PRO A 319 7.86 2.09 -10.96
N ILE A 320 7.71 3.23 -11.64
CA ILE A 320 6.42 3.74 -12.15
C ILE A 320 5.90 2.99 -13.37
N GLY A 321 6.75 2.19 -14.02
CA GLY A 321 6.39 1.42 -15.21
C GLY A 321 7.16 0.09 -15.27
N SER A 322 6.48 -0.96 -15.71
CA SER A 322 7.09 -2.28 -15.92
C SER A 322 6.24 -3.15 -16.85
N ALA A 323 6.89 -3.98 -17.66
CA ALA A 323 6.24 -4.96 -18.55
C ALA A 323 6.43 -6.40 -18.06
N LYS A 324 6.96 -6.58 -16.84
CA LYS A 324 7.18 -7.90 -16.25
C LYS A 324 5.84 -8.45 -15.72
N PHE A 325 5.59 -9.73 -15.97
CA PHE A 325 4.42 -10.42 -15.42
C PHE A 325 4.52 -10.53 -13.90
N MET A 326 3.41 -10.28 -13.21
CA MET A 326 3.25 -10.54 -11.78
C MET A 326 1.92 -11.23 -11.50
N SER A 327 1.95 -12.27 -10.69
CA SER A 327 0.75 -12.89 -10.12
C SER A 327 1.15 -13.52 -8.79
N PHE A 328 0.89 -12.80 -7.70
CA PHE A 328 1.35 -13.20 -6.38
C PHE A 328 0.44 -14.28 -5.79
N PHE A 329 0.95 -15.50 -5.65
CA PHE A 329 0.26 -16.56 -4.94
C PHE A 329 0.36 -16.31 -3.44
N THR A 330 -0.78 -16.07 -2.80
CA THR A 330 -0.80 -15.79 -1.37
C THR A 330 -0.49 -17.01 -0.53
N SER A 331 0.26 -16.81 0.54
CA SER A 331 0.68 -17.85 1.47
C SER A 331 0.67 -17.33 2.89
N THR A 332 0.54 -18.23 3.86
CA THR A 332 0.66 -17.92 5.28
C THR A 332 2.11 -17.71 5.72
N SER A 333 3.08 -17.81 4.81
CA SER A 333 4.51 -17.70 5.09
C SER A 333 5.16 -16.50 4.40
N PRO A 334 5.94 -15.67 5.11
CA PRO A 334 6.65 -14.54 4.53
C PRO A 334 7.75 -14.96 3.53
N THR A 335 8.32 -16.15 3.68
CA THR A 335 9.32 -16.69 2.74
C THR A 335 8.75 -16.89 1.33
N ASN A 336 7.47 -17.25 1.24
CA ASN A 336 6.81 -17.42 -0.06
C ASN A 336 6.56 -16.08 -0.76
N PHE A 337 6.31 -15.00 0.00
CA PHE A 337 6.32 -13.66 -0.56
C PHE A 337 7.72 -13.27 -1.02
N ALA A 338 8.75 -13.44 -0.18
CA ALA A 338 10.11 -13.05 -0.53
C ALA A 338 10.62 -13.76 -1.80
N ALA A 339 10.17 -14.99 -2.07
CA ALA A 339 10.48 -15.74 -3.28
C ALA A 339 9.76 -15.22 -4.55
N GLN A 340 8.63 -14.53 -4.39
CA GLN A 340 7.81 -14.00 -5.50
C GLN A 340 7.93 -12.49 -5.67
N TYR A 341 8.49 -11.78 -4.68
CA TYR A 341 8.70 -10.35 -4.74
C TYR A 341 9.74 -10.02 -5.80
N ASP A 342 9.33 -9.22 -6.79
CA ASP A 342 10.23 -8.65 -7.79
C ASP A 342 10.17 -7.11 -7.65
N PRO A 343 11.27 -6.46 -7.26
CA PRO A 343 11.30 -5.00 -7.09
C PRO A 343 11.15 -4.24 -8.41
N ASP A 344 11.29 -4.89 -9.56
CA ASP A 344 11.13 -4.30 -10.87
C ASP A 344 9.68 -4.38 -11.40
N ILE A 345 8.75 -5.01 -10.68
CA ILE A 345 7.31 -4.86 -10.96
C ILE A 345 6.90 -3.45 -10.55
N GLN A 346 6.11 -2.79 -11.40
CA GLN A 346 5.69 -1.41 -11.13
C GLN A 346 4.91 -1.30 -9.83
N LEU A 347 5.00 -0.15 -9.18
CA LEU A 347 4.54 0.10 -7.82
C LEU A 347 3.13 -0.43 -7.54
N CYS A 348 2.16 -0.12 -8.39
CA CYS A 348 0.77 -0.52 -8.18
C CYS A 348 0.58 -2.03 -8.40
N GLY A 349 1.29 -2.62 -9.37
CA GLY A 349 1.24 -4.05 -9.70
C GLY A 349 1.76 -4.98 -8.60
N GLN A 350 2.47 -4.44 -7.61
CA GLN A 350 2.89 -5.17 -6.41
C GLN A 350 1.70 -5.74 -5.63
N CYS A 351 0.55 -5.05 -5.66
CA CYS A 351 -0.69 -5.46 -4.99
C CYS A 351 -1.84 -5.68 -5.98
N HIS A 352 -1.94 -4.85 -7.01
CA HIS A 352 -2.97 -4.92 -8.05
C HIS A 352 -2.58 -5.88 -9.17
N ASN A 353 -2.41 -7.15 -8.83
CA ASN A 353 -2.21 -8.24 -9.78
C ASN A 353 -3.20 -9.40 -9.57
N GLU A 354 -3.18 -10.39 -10.46
CA GLU A 354 -4.08 -11.55 -10.48
C GLU A 354 -4.07 -12.44 -9.23
N ARG A 355 -3.12 -12.25 -8.31
CA ARG A 355 -3.10 -12.92 -7.00
C ARG A 355 -3.11 -14.46 -7.10
N GLY A 356 -2.38 -15.00 -8.08
CA GLY A 356 -2.30 -16.44 -8.31
C GLY A 356 -3.59 -17.07 -8.82
N ALA A 357 -4.52 -16.28 -9.36
CA ALA A 357 -5.76 -16.81 -9.90
C ALA A 357 -5.50 -17.73 -11.10
N THR A 358 -6.20 -18.86 -11.13
CA THR A 358 -6.14 -19.83 -12.24
C THR A 358 -7.55 -20.23 -12.65
N TRP A 359 -7.72 -20.60 -13.92
CA TRP A 359 -9.01 -21.08 -14.45
C TRP A 359 -9.46 -22.41 -13.84
N THR A 360 -8.53 -23.18 -13.27
CA THR A 360 -8.80 -24.41 -12.53
C THR A 360 -9.43 -24.15 -11.16
N GLY A 361 -9.32 -22.92 -10.64
CA GLY A 361 -10.00 -22.49 -9.42
C GLY A 361 -11.52 -22.45 -9.60
N THR A 362 -12.24 -23.28 -8.84
CA THR A 362 -13.71 -23.38 -8.91
C THR A 362 -14.44 -22.84 -7.68
N GLY A 363 -13.71 -22.55 -6.60
CA GLY A 363 -14.31 -22.14 -5.33
C GLY A 363 -14.88 -20.72 -5.32
N ARG A 364 -14.28 -19.79 -6.06
CA ARG A 364 -14.70 -18.39 -6.19
C ARG A 364 -14.08 -17.74 -7.43
N PRO A 365 -14.60 -16.61 -7.92
CA PRO A 365 -14.00 -15.89 -9.04
C PRO A 365 -12.60 -15.37 -8.70
N PRO A 366 -11.79 -15.00 -9.72
CA PRO A 366 -10.59 -14.19 -9.54
C PRO A 366 -10.80 -13.01 -8.59
N HIS A 367 -9.74 -12.61 -7.88
CA HIS A 367 -9.79 -11.49 -6.94
C HIS A 367 -9.96 -10.15 -7.68
N TYR A 368 -10.40 -9.09 -6.98
CA TYR A 368 -10.65 -7.74 -7.51
C TYR A 368 -9.35 -6.95 -7.79
N SER A 369 -8.33 -7.63 -8.28
CA SER A 369 -6.98 -7.08 -8.40
C SER A 369 -6.25 -7.30 -9.73
N PRO A 370 -6.83 -7.77 -10.86
CA PRO A 370 -6.04 -8.08 -12.05
C PRO A 370 -5.61 -6.84 -12.86
N GLN A 371 -5.70 -5.63 -12.29
CA GLN A 371 -5.57 -4.38 -13.05
C GLN A 371 -4.22 -4.26 -13.76
N TYR A 372 -3.11 -4.58 -13.08
CA TYR A 372 -1.80 -4.54 -13.69
C TYR A 372 -1.69 -5.51 -14.87
N ASN A 373 -2.18 -6.75 -14.68
CA ASN A 373 -2.14 -7.80 -15.69
C ASN A 373 -2.95 -7.44 -16.94
N ILE A 374 -4.14 -6.88 -16.76
CA ILE A 374 -4.97 -6.39 -17.87
C ILE A 374 -4.29 -5.21 -18.57
N LEU A 375 -3.78 -4.24 -17.80
CA LEU A 375 -3.07 -3.07 -18.31
C LEU A 375 -1.94 -3.48 -19.25
N ILE A 376 -1.00 -4.32 -18.79
CA ILE A 376 0.16 -4.74 -19.59
C ILE A 376 -0.16 -5.83 -20.63
N GLY A 377 -1.41 -6.30 -20.69
CA GLY A 377 -1.81 -7.36 -21.61
C GLY A 377 -1.18 -8.71 -21.31
N GLN A 378 -0.95 -9.02 -20.02
CA GLN A 378 -0.33 -10.25 -19.54
C GLN A 378 -1.14 -10.84 -18.38
N ALA A 379 -2.16 -11.63 -18.72
CA ALA A 379 -2.93 -12.42 -17.76
C ALA A 379 -2.54 -13.89 -17.83
N VAL A 380 -2.73 -14.68 -16.77
CA VAL A 380 -2.57 -16.15 -16.85
C VAL A 380 -3.40 -16.68 -18.02
N ASP A 381 -2.73 -17.22 -19.04
CA ASP A 381 -3.40 -17.76 -20.22
C ASP A 381 -4.15 -19.04 -19.84
N PRO A 382 -5.47 -19.15 -20.04
CA PRO A 382 -6.20 -20.37 -19.73
C PRO A 382 -5.73 -21.60 -20.52
N ARG A 383 -4.99 -21.42 -21.63
CA ARG A 383 -4.42 -22.50 -22.43
C ARG A 383 -3.09 -23.02 -21.87
N PHE A 384 -2.45 -22.28 -20.96
CA PHE A 384 -1.12 -22.59 -20.43
C PHE A 384 -1.04 -22.21 -18.93
N ASP A 385 -0.66 -23.15 -18.06
CA ASP A 385 -0.55 -22.86 -16.61
C ASP A 385 0.46 -21.75 -16.29
N THR A 386 1.38 -21.45 -17.22
CA THR A 386 2.27 -20.29 -17.18
C THR A 386 2.10 -19.53 -18.49
N ASN A 387 2.33 -18.22 -18.52
CA ASN A 387 2.29 -17.39 -19.75
C ASN A 387 3.36 -17.73 -20.80
N THR A 388 3.89 -18.95 -20.75
CA THR A 388 4.90 -19.48 -21.63
C THR A 388 4.45 -20.78 -22.27
N VAL A 389 4.87 -20.98 -23.52
CA VAL A 389 4.81 -22.26 -24.23
C VAL A 389 6.24 -22.71 -24.43
N ASN A 390 6.61 -23.87 -23.88
CA ASN A 390 7.99 -24.38 -23.92
C ASN A 390 9.03 -23.38 -23.38
N GLY A 391 8.68 -22.65 -22.32
CA GLY A 391 9.56 -21.64 -21.71
C GLY A 391 9.69 -20.33 -22.49
N GLN A 392 8.99 -20.18 -23.63
CA GLN A 392 8.92 -18.94 -24.41
C GLN A 392 7.61 -18.22 -24.11
N ALA A 393 7.66 -16.91 -23.86
CA ALA A 393 6.46 -16.12 -23.63
C ALA A 393 5.53 -16.14 -24.86
N VAL A 394 4.23 -16.30 -24.63
CA VAL A 394 3.24 -16.36 -25.72
C VAL A 394 3.11 -14.98 -26.37
N ALA A 395 3.32 -14.89 -27.69
CA ALA A 395 3.36 -13.62 -28.42
C ALA A 395 2.10 -12.74 -28.26
N PHE A 396 0.94 -13.34 -27.99
CA PHE A 396 -0.28 -12.60 -27.69
C PHE A 396 -0.30 -11.99 -26.27
N ASN A 397 0.38 -12.62 -25.31
CA ASN A 397 0.64 -12.12 -23.95
C ASN A 397 1.90 -11.23 -23.88
N LEU A 398 2.32 -10.66 -25.01
CA LEU A 398 3.42 -9.70 -25.10
C LEU A 398 2.93 -8.37 -25.69
N ARG A 399 1.68 -8.02 -25.37
CA ARG A 399 1.05 -6.83 -25.92
C ARG A 399 0.77 -5.75 -24.87
N PRO A 400 1.76 -5.25 -24.12
CA PRO A 400 1.62 -3.93 -23.54
C PRO A 400 1.55 -2.94 -24.72
N HIS A 401 0.33 -2.51 -25.07
CA HIS A 401 0.05 -1.56 -26.14
C HIS A 401 -0.76 -0.42 -25.53
N GLY A 402 -0.60 0.79 -26.07
CA GLY A 402 -1.30 1.97 -25.56
C GLY A 402 -0.97 2.21 -24.09
N HIS A 403 -2.00 2.17 -23.24
CA HIS A 403 -1.88 2.50 -21.81
C HIS A 403 -0.99 1.54 -21.01
N GLY A 404 -0.71 0.34 -21.53
CA GLY A 404 0.12 -0.66 -20.86
C GLY A 404 1.61 -0.62 -21.18
N ASP A 405 2.02 0.10 -22.22
CA ASP A 405 3.42 0.10 -22.71
C ASP A 405 4.31 1.04 -21.90
N PRO A 406 5.24 0.50 -21.08
CA PRO A 406 6.14 1.34 -20.30
C PRO A 406 7.38 1.80 -21.09
N THR A 407 7.56 1.35 -22.34
CA THR A 407 8.78 1.54 -23.13
C THR A 407 8.65 2.61 -24.21
N THR A 408 7.42 3.01 -24.53
CA THR A 408 7.13 4.07 -25.50
C THR A 408 6.83 5.38 -24.75
N PRO A 409 7.49 6.50 -25.08
CA PRO A 409 7.22 7.78 -24.44
C PRO A 409 5.86 8.36 -24.87
N GLN A 410 5.32 9.27 -24.06
CA GLN A 410 4.15 10.07 -24.43
C GLN A 410 4.42 10.88 -25.72
N PRO A 411 3.40 11.14 -26.56
CA PRO A 411 1.99 10.76 -26.40
C PRO A 411 1.66 9.34 -26.90
N TRP A 412 2.62 8.60 -27.46
CA TRP A 412 2.39 7.33 -28.14
C TRP A 412 2.32 6.11 -27.21
N GLY A 413 2.77 6.26 -25.97
CA GLY A 413 2.73 5.24 -24.92
C GLY A 413 2.50 5.83 -23.55
N ASN A 414 2.49 4.97 -22.54
CA ASN A 414 2.21 5.34 -21.15
C ASN A 414 3.32 4.82 -20.22
N PRO A 415 4.49 5.49 -20.20
CA PRO A 415 5.66 5.01 -19.47
C PRO A 415 5.45 4.95 -17.94
N ALA A 416 4.55 5.79 -17.41
CA ALA A 416 4.22 5.87 -15.99
C ALA A 416 2.93 5.08 -15.61
N GLN A 417 2.38 4.31 -16.56
CA GLN A 417 1.31 3.34 -16.36
C GLN A 417 0.16 3.86 -15.46
N CYS A 418 -0.05 3.26 -14.29
CA CYS A 418 -1.15 3.62 -13.39
C CYS A 418 -1.06 5.07 -12.90
N THR A 419 0.15 5.56 -12.64
CA THR A 419 0.36 6.88 -12.03
C THR A 419 -0.01 8.02 -12.98
N THR A 420 0.00 7.81 -14.29
CA THR A 420 -0.45 8.79 -15.28
C THR A 420 -1.91 9.20 -15.06
N CYS A 421 -2.80 8.25 -14.78
CA CYS A 421 -4.24 8.51 -14.66
C CYS A 421 -4.71 8.62 -13.22
N HIS A 422 -4.11 7.85 -12.31
CA HIS A 422 -4.55 7.74 -10.92
C HIS A 422 -3.72 8.59 -9.94
N ASN A 423 -2.57 9.11 -10.36
CA ASN A 423 -1.71 9.97 -9.53
C ASN A 423 -1.17 11.11 -10.38
N ARG A 424 -2.07 11.69 -11.19
CA ARG A 424 -1.72 12.77 -12.10
C ARG A 424 -1.29 13.99 -11.29
N ALA A 425 -0.25 14.64 -11.79
CA ALA A 425 0.17 15.95 -11.32
C ALA A 425 -0.91 16.99 -11.62
N GLU A 426 -1.32 17.78 -10.62
CA GLU A 426 -2.15 18.95 -10.88
C GLU A 426 -1.32 20.04 -11.54
N HIS A 427 -1.80 20.55 -12.68
CA HIS A 427 -1.13 21.64 -13.38
C HIS A 427 -1.39 22.93 -12.64
N VAL A 428 -0.36 23.45 -12.01
CA VAL A 428 -0.37 24.81 -11.46
C VAL A 428 0.16 25.79 -12.50
N SER A 429 -0.56 26.89 -12.72
CA SER A 429 -0.14 27.96 -13.62
C SER A 429 1.20 28.53 -13.17
N ASN A 430 2.20 28.52 -14.05
CA ASN A 430 3.59 28.95 -13.76
C ASN A 430 4.21 28.26 -12.52
N PRO A 431 4.58 26.98 -12.64
CA PRO A 431 5.23 26.25 -11.56
C PRO A 431 6.46 26.99 -11.05
N SER A 432 6.54 27.18 -9.73
CA SER A 432 7.69 27.78 -9.07
C SER A 432 7.91 27.13 -7.70
N PRO A 433 9.04 27.33 -7.01
CA PRO A 433 9.16 26.80 -5.66
C PRO A 433 8.17 27.44 -4.67
N ALA A 434 7.54 28.56 -5.03
CA ALA A 434 6.45 29.18 -4.27
C ALA A 434 5.04 28.69 -4.69
N ASN A 435 4.93 28.00 -5.84
CA ASN A 435 3.71 27.39 -6.37
C ASN A 435 4.06 26.04 -7.00
N PRO A 436 4.37 25.01 -6.18
CA PRO A 436 4.88 23.75 -6.68
C PRO A 436 3.76 22.90 -7.30
N VAL A 437 4.12 22.09 -8.29
CA VAL A 437 3.27 20.99 -8.77
C VAL A 437 3.19 19.92 -7.68
N TYR A 438 1.98 19.44 -7.38
CA TYR A 438 1.75 18.26 -6.55
C TYR A 438 1.01 17.19 -7.35
N THR A 439 1.03 15.95 -6.84
CA THR A 439 0.33 14.82 -7.46
C THR A 439 -0.78 14.33 -6.54
N GLY A 440 -1.92 13.95 -7.13
CA GLY A 440 -3.10 13.55 -6.36
C GLY A 440 -2.94 12.18 -5.71
N HIS A 441 -3.16 12.10 -4.40
CA HIS A 441 -3.07 10.86 -3.60
C HIS A 441 -4.43 10.32 -3.14
N THR A 442 -5.52 10.76 -3.77
CA THR A 442 -6.84 10.08 -3.65
C THR A 442 -6.86 8.77 -4.44
N PHE A 443 -5.98 8.64 -5.43
CA PHE A 443 -5.87 7.52 -6.39
C PHE A 443 -7.07 7.37 -7.33
N GLU A 444 -7.96 8.36 -7.36
CA GLU A 444 -9.07 8.41 -8.30
C GLU A 444 -8.57 8.79 -9.70
N VAL A 445 -9.31 8.36 -10.72
CA VAL A 445 -8.98 8.71 -12.11
C VAL A 445 -9.18 10.21 -12.30
N GLN A 446 -8.16 10.88 -12.81
CA GLN A 446 -8.24 12.28 -13.21
C GLN A 446 -8.46 12.37 -14.72
N LEU A 447 -9.64 12.83 -15.16
CA LEU A 447 -10.02 12.86 -16.58
C LEU A 447 -9.11 13.75 -17.44
N LEU A 448 -8.60 14.85 -16.89
CA LEU A 448 -7.63 15.71 -17.57
C LEU A 448 -6.30 15.01 -17.90
N ALA A 449 -5.96 13.90 -17.23
CA ALA A 449 -4.79 13.11 -17.57
C ALA A 449 -4.88 12.55 -19.00
N CYS A 450 -6.09 12.27 -19.49
CA CYS A 450 -6.30 11.81 -20.85
C CYS A 450 -5.91 12.88 -21.88
N ALA A 451 -6.23 14.15 -21.59
CA ALA A 451 -6.08 15.25 -22.53
C ALA A 451 -4.62 15.53 -22.89
N GLU A 452 -3.69 15.27 -21.97
CA GLU A 452 -2.24 15.45 -22.15
C GLU A 452 -1.66 14.58 -23.27
N CYS A 453 -2.12 13.34 -23.39
CA CYS A 453 -1.64 12.41 -24.42
C CYS A 453 -2.50 12.45 -25.68
N HIS A 454 -3.80 12.70 -25.52
CA HIS A 454 -4.75 12.63 -26.63
C HIS A 454 -4.92 13.97 -27.39
N GLY A 455 -4.18 15.01 -27.01
CA GLY A 455 -4.02 16.22 -27.82
C GLY A 455 -5.19 17.20 -27.76
N PHE A 456 -5.96 17.18 -26.66
CA PHE A 456 -7.11 18.07 -26.45
C PHE A 456 -7.05 18.81 -25.12
N LEU A 457 -5.87 18.94 -24.50
CA LEU A 457 -5.71 19.65 -23.22
C LEU A 457 -6.15 21.12 -23.28
N GLU A 458 -5.96 21.78 -24.41
CA GLU A 458 -6.36 23.18 -24.63
C GLU A 458 -7.86 23.33 -25.02
N ASP A 459 -8.59 22.23 -25.14
CA ASP A 459 -10.01 22.27 -25.44
C ASP A 459 -10.80 22.66 -24.17
N PRO A 460 -11.69 23.67 -24.21
CA PRO A 460 -12.51 24.04 -23.06
C PRO A 460 -13.43 22.91 -22.58
N LEU A 461 -13.65 21.87 -23.39
CA LEU A 461 -14.43 20.67 -23.08
C LEU A 461 -13.54 19.44 -22.88
N ALA A 462 -12.26 19.60 -22.56
CA ALA A 462 -11.31 18.48 -22.42
C ALA A 462 -11.80 17.37 -21.48
N GLU A 463 -12.40 17.73 -20.33
CA GLU A 463 -12.95 16.74 -19.39
C GLU A 463 -14.15 15.99 -19.97
N GLU A 464 -15.08 16.70 -20.63
CA GLU A 464 -16.26 16.09 -21.27
C GLU A 464 -15.86 15.15 -22.41
N ILE A 465 -14.84 15.53 -23.20
CA ILE A 465 -14.28 14.69 -24.27
C ILE A 465 -13.67 13.41 -23.68
N ALA A 466 -12.88 13.55 -22.61
CA ALA A 466 -12.27 12.41 -21.90
C ALA A 466 -13.34 11.49 -21.31
N GLU A 467 -14.36 12.05 -20.64
CA GLU A 467 -15.48 11.31 -20.07
C GLU A 467 -16.25 10.54 -21.15
N GLY A 468 -16.59 11.21 -22.26
CA GLY A 468 -17.28 10.59 -23.40
C GLY A 468 -16.48 9.42 -24.00
N GLY A 469 -15.16 9.59 -24.13
CA GLY A 469 -14.25 8.52 -24.58
C GLY A 469 -14.22 7.32 -23.63
N VAL A 470 -14.13 7.57 -22.32
CA VAL A 470 -14.22 6.53 -21.29
C VAL A 470 -15.55 5.79 -21.39
N HIS A 471 -16.67 6.51 -21.42
CA HIS A 471 -18.01 5.91 -21.52
C HIS A 471 -18.18 5.06 -22.77
N PHE A 472 -17.68 5.51 -23.92
CA PHE A 472 -17.74 4.75 -25.17
C PHE A 472 -17.00 3.39 -25.06
N ILE A 473 -15.79 3.40 -24.50
CA ILE A 473 -15.01 2.17 -24.28
C ILE A 473 -15.75 1.24 -23.32
N GLN A 474 -16.18 1.77 -22.18
CA GLN A 474 -16.84 0.99 -21.14
C GLN A 474 -18.15 0.37 -21.63
N ALA A 475 -18.95 1.10 -22.42
CA ALA A 475 -20.21 0.61 -22.97
C ALA A 475 -19.99 -0.63 -23.83
N GLY A 476 -19.03 -0.60 -24.75
CA GLY A 476 -18.73 -1.74 -25.62
C GLY A 476 -18.23 -2.98 -24.86
N VAL A 477 -17.45 -2.78 -23.79
CA VAL A 477 -16.96 -3.90 -22.97
C VAL A 477 -18.05 -4.44 -22.03
N LYS A 478 -18.88 -3.59 -21.43
CA LYS A 478 -20.05 -4.00 -20.64
C LYS A 478 -21.02 -4.82 -21.49
N GLU A 479 -21.26 -4.42 -22.73
CA GLU A 479 -22.07 -5.18 -23.67
C GLU A 479 -21.44 -6.55 -23.99
N ALA A 480 -20.11 -6.60 -24.21
CA ALA A 480 -19.41 -7.85 -24.43
C ALA A 480 -19.42 -8.79 -23.20
N LEU A 481 -19.36 -8.25 -21.97
CA LEU A 481 -19.55 -9.00 -20.73
C LEU A 481 -20.95 -9.63 -20.70
N ALA A 482 -21.99 -8.84 -20.98
CA ALA A 482 -23.37 -9.31 -21.01
C ALA A 482 -23.59 -10.41 -22.06
N ARG A 483 -23.05 -10.25 -23.27
CA ARG A 483 -23.08 -11.30 -24.32
C ARG A 483 -22.40 -12.59 -23.88
N THR A 484 -21.29 -12.49 -23.15
CA THR A 484 -20.55 -13.66 -22.65
C THR A 484 -21.34 -14.39 -21.57
N VAL A 485 -21.96 -13.66 -20.63
CA VAL A 485 -22.89 -14.22 -19.64
C VAL A 485 -24.08 -14.90 -20.31
N GLN A 486 -24.66 -14.27 -21.32
CA GLN A 486 -25.76 -14.85 -22.10
C GLN A 486 -25.33 -16.15 -22.79
N ALA A 487 -24.16 -16.18 -23.43
CA ALA A 487 -23.63 -17.38 -24.06
C ALA A 487 -23.45 -18.53 -23.06
N LEU A 488 -22.92 -18.24 -21.87
CA LEU A 488 -22.77 -19.22 -20.78
C LEU A 488 -24.12 -19.76 -20.29
N ASN A 489 -25.11 -18.89 -20.13
CA ASN A 489 -26.48 -19.28 -19.76
C ASN A 489 -27.13 -20.16 -20.84
N THR A 490 -26.99 -19.78 -22.12
CA THR A 490 -27.49 -20.57 -23.24
C THR A 490 -26.81 -21.94 -23.31
N TRP A 491 -25.49 -22.00 -23.13
CA TRP A 491 -24.78 -23.27 -23.05
C TRP A 491 -25.32 -24.13 -21.92
N ALA A 492 -25.44 -23.59 -20.69
CA ALA A 492 -25.94 -24.35 -19.55
C ALA A 492 -27.34 -24.94 -19.81
N ASN A 493 -28.23 -24.16 -20.40
CA ASN A 493 -29.61 -24.58 -20.70
C ASN A 493 -29.72 -25.61 -21.83
N THR A 494 -28.73 -25.69 -22.73
CA THR A 494 -28.82 -26.53 -23.94
C THR A 494 -27.82 -27.68 -23.97
N LYS A 495 -26.82 -27.65 -23.09
CA LYS A 495 -25.68 -28.58 -23.09
C LYS A 495 -25.48 -29.29 -21.76
N ILE A 496 -26.39 -29.14 -20.80
CA ILE A 496 -26.43 -29.95 -19.58
C ILE A 496 -27.74 -30.74 -19.56
N PRO A 497 -27.75 -31.98 -20.09
CA PRO A 497 -28.96 -32.78 -20.17
C PRO A 497 -29.50 -33.16 -18.78
N GLY A 498 -30.82 -33.24 -18.66
CA GLY A 498 -31.52 -33.63 -17.44
C GLY A 498 -31.50 -32.61 -16.30
N LEU A 499 -31.12 -31.34 -16.55
CA LEU A 499 -31.27 -30.27 -15.54
C LEU A 499 -32.74 -29.95 -15.22
N ASP A 500 -33.69 -30.33 -16.06
CA ASP A 500 -35.13 -30.14 -15.84
C ASP A 500 -35.78 -31.33 -15.11
N THR A 501 -35.04 -32.41 -14.87
CA THR A 501 -35.56 -33.68 -14.36
C THR A 501 -35.06 -33.95 -12.93
N PRO A 502 -35.88 -33.73 -11.88
CA PRO A 502 -35.49 -34.02 -10.50
C PRO A 502 -35.04 -35.47 -10.32
N GLY A 503 -33.91 -35.66 -9.65
CA GLY A 503 -33.30 -36.99 -9.43
C GLY A 503 -32.36 -37.46 -10.55
N HIS A 504 -32.32 -36.77 -11.70
CA HIS A 504 -31.32 -37.02 -12.73
C HIS A 504 -29.90 -36.70 -12.22
N THR A 505 -28.86 -37.42 -12.66
CA THR A 505 -27.49 -37.27 -12.14
C THR A 505 -26.98 -35.83 -12.28
N ASN A 506 -27.22 -35.18 -13.44
CA ASN A 506 -26.89 -33.76 -13.64
C ASN A 506 -27.73 -32.82 -12.75
N TYR A 507 -29.02 -33.09 -12.56
CA TYR A 507 -29.87 -32.30 -11.67
C TYR A 507 -29.29 -32.30 -10.25
N VAL A 508 -29.00 -33.49 -9.72
CA VAL A 508 -28.45 -33.66 -8.37
C VAL A 508 -27.06 -33.03 -8.27
N ALA A 509 -26.21 -33.18 -9.29
CA ALA A 509 -24.85 -32.64 -9.25
C ALA A 509 -24.80 -31.10 -9.28
N PHE A 510 -25.61 -30.46 -10.11
CA PHE A 510 -25.59 -29.01 -10.28
C PHE A 510 -26.47 -28.29 -9.25
N TYR A 511 -27.69 -28.77 -9.03
CA TYR A 511 -28.64 -28.10 -8.14
C TYR A 511 -28.56 -28.61 -6.71
N GLY A 512 -28.28 -29.90 -6.51
CA GLY A 512 -28.29 -30.51 -5.19
C GLY A 512 -29.65 -30.32 -4.52
N THR A 513 -29.65 -29.66 -3.35
CA THR A 513 -30.88 -29.32 -2.61
C THR A 513 -31.45 -27.94 -2.96
N ASN A 514 -30.77 -27.18 -3.83
CA ASN A 514 -31.21 -25.84 -4.21
C ASN A 514 -32.29 -25.89 -5.30
N ALA A 515 -33.19 -24.91 -5.29
CA ALA A 515 -34.14 -24.74 -6.39
C ALA A 515 -33.40 -24.38 -7.69
N PRO A 516 -33.79 -24.93 -8.86
CA PRO A 516 -33.18 -24.61 -10.16
C PRO A 516 -33.07 -23.10 -10.45
N SER A 517 -34.10 -22.33 -10.07
CA SER A 517 -34.13 -20.88 -10.27
C SER A 517 -33.08 -20.11 -9.45
N LYS A 518 -32.44 -20.74 -8.47
CA LYS A 518 -31.43 -20.15 -7.59
C LYS A 518 -30.01 -20.45 -8.04
N VAL A 519 -29.79 -21.44 -8.89
CA VAL A 519 -28.45 -21.88 -9.27
C VAL A 519 -28.06 -21.38 -10.66
N VAL A 520 -26.82 -20.94 -10.82
CA VAL A 520 -26.22 -20.65 -12.13
C VAL A 520 -25.20 -21.75 -12.44
N PRO A 521 -25.51 -22.72 -13.33
CA PRO A 521 -24.71 -23.95 -13.47
C PRO A 521 -23.25 -23.75 -13.90
N TRP A 522 -22.95 -22.69 -14.65
CA TRP A 522 -21.58 -22.41 -15.07
C TRP A 522 -20.76 -21.69 -14.01
N GLU A 523 -21.37 -21.18 -12.93
CA GLU A 523 -20.67 -20.30 -11.98
C GLU A 523 -19.66 -21.05 -11.07
N THR A 524 -18.78 -20.35 -10.35
CA THR A 524 -18.01 -20.85 -9.21
C THR A 524 -18.90 -21.10 -7.99
N THR A 525 -18.44 -21.94 -7.06
CA THR A 525 -19.23 -22.32 -5.87
C THR A 525 -19.70 -21.11 -5.06
N VAL A 526 -18.79 -20.20 -4.75
CA VAL A 526 -19.15 -18.84 -4.31
C VAL A 526 -19.38 -18.01 -5.57
N VAL A 527 -20.58 -17.46 -5.74
CA VAL A 527 -20.87 -16.64 -6.92
C VAL A 527 -20.20 -15.28 -6.87
N GLY A 528 -19.88 -14.73 -8.04
CA GLY A 528 -19.56 -13.32 -8.22
C GLY A 528 -20.79 -12.44 -8.48
N GLU A 529 -20.53 -11.15 -8.61
CA GLU A 529 -21.47 -10.06 -8.89
C GLU A 529 -22.19 -10.18 -10.23
N LEU A 530 -21.71 -11.01 -11.16
CA LEU A 530 -22.39 -11.27 -12.43
C LEU A 530 -23.61 -12.19 -12.26
N SER A 531 -23.79 -12.78 -11.08
CA SER A 531 -24.93 -13.65 -10.73
C SER A 531 -25.52 -13.25 -9.36
N PRO A 532 -25.99 -12.00 -9.20
CA PRO A 532 -26.40 -11.48 -7.90
C PRO A 532 -27.59 -12.25 -7.33
N GLY A 533 -27.52 -12.60 -6.04
CA GLY A 533 -28.58 -13.33 -5.34
C GLY A 533 -28.78 -14.78 -5.79
N LYS A 534 -27.83 -15.35 -6.53
CA LYS A 534 -27.80 -16.75 -6.95
C LYS A 534 -26.74 -17.53 -6.16
N VAL A 535 -26.68 -18.84 -6.38
CA VAL A 535 -25.61 -19.71 -5.92
C VAL A 535 -25.00 -20.45 -7.12
N GLY A 536 -23.73 -20.84 -7.01
CA GLY A 536 -23.10 -21.70 -8.01
C GLY A 536 -23.31 -23.17 -7.67
N PRO A 537 -22.94 -24.08 -8.57
CA PRO A 537 -23.00 -25.50 -8.26
C PRO A 537 -21.95 -25.86 -7.20
N GLY A 538 -22.30 -26.86 -6.39
CA GLY A 538 -21.37 -27.49 -5.45
C GLY A 538 -20.27 -28.29 -6.16
N THR A 539 -19.42 -28.95 -5.38
CA THR A 539 -18.25 -29.69 -5.89
C THR A 539 -18.59 -30.70 -7.00
N ALA A 540 -19.71 -31.42 -6.87
CA ALA A 540 -20.15 -32.38 -7.89
C ALA A 540 -20.40 -31.71 -9.26
N GLY A 541 -21.17 -30.62 -9.29
CA GLY A 541 -21.40 -29.87 -10.52
C GLY A 541 -20.13 -29.19 -11.06
N GLN A 542 -19.27 -28.65 -10.19
CA GLN A 542 -17.96 -28.10 -10.62
C GLN A 542 -17.09 -29.15 -11.33
N ASN A 543 -17.12 -30.40 -10.87
CA ASN A 543 -16.34 -31.48 -11.48
C ASN A 543 -16.89 -31.91 -12.84
N ARG A 544 -18.19 -31.73 -13.09
CA ARG A 544 -18.84 -32.06 -14.36
C ARG A 544 -18.70 -30.97 -15.43
N LEU A 545 -18.36 -29.73 -15.06
CA LEU A 545 -18.17 -28.64 -16.02
C LEU A 545 -16.96 -28.90 -16.94
N PRO A 546 -17.11 -28.79 -18.28
CA PRO A 546 -16.00 -28.86 -19.21
C PRO A 546 -14.96 -27.76 -18.94
N ASN A 547 -13.68 -28.07 -19.21
CA ASN A 547 -12.60 -27.10 -19.02
C ASN A 547 -12.84 -25.79 -19.80
N ALA A 548 -13.37 -25.88 -21.02
CA ALA A 548 -13.71 -24.70 -21.83
C ALA A 548 -14.66 -23.72 -21.12
N ILE A 549 -15.62 -24.21 -20.34
CA ILE A 549 -16.55 -23.37 -19.57
C ILE A 549 -15.85 -22.74 -18.37
N LYS A 550 -14.98 -23.48 -17.68
CA LYS A 550 -14.17 -22.95 -16.57
C LYS A 550 -13.21 -21.85 -17.06
N GLN A 551 -12.58 -22.07 -18.20
CA GLN A 551 -11.70 -21.10 -18.87
C GLN A 551 -12.48 -19.85 -19.32
N ALA A 552 -13.64 -20.02 -19.96
CA ALA A 552 -14.48 -18.89 -20.37
C ALA A 552 -14.96 -18.05 -19.18
N ARG A 553 -15.41 -18.71 -18.11
CA ARG A 553 -15.77 -18.06 -16.84
C ARG A 553 -14.60 -17.28 -16.24
N PHE A 554 -13.42 -17.87 -16.25
CA PHE A 554 -12.21 -17.22 -15.73
C PHE A 554 -11.90 -15.93 -16.49
N LEU A 555 -11.89 -15.98 -17.82
CA LEU A 555 -11.67 -14.80 -18.67
C LEU A 555 -12.73 -13.72 -18.49
N LEU A 556 -14.00 -14.13 -18.40
CA LEU A 556 -15.13 -13.24 -18.09
C LEU A 556 -14.87 -12.46 -16.80
N TYR A 557 -14.49 -13.16 -15.73
CA TYR A 557 -14.25 -12.52 -14.45
C TYR A 557 -12.96 -11.72 -14.39
N LEU A 558 -11.89 -12.08 -15.10
CA LEU A 558 -10.70 -11.23 -15.18
C LEU A 558 -11.06 -9.82 -15.69
N VAL A 559 -11.87 -9.75 -16.75
CA VAL A 559 -12.31 -8.46 -17.33
C VAL A 559 -13.31 -7.74 -16.43
N SER A 560 -14.22 -8.45 -15.76
CA SER A 560 -15.15 -7.84 -14.79
C SER A 560 -14.41 -7.28 -13.57
N ARG A 561 -13.44 -8.03 -13.03
CA ARG A 561 -12.68 -7.74 -11.80
C ARG A 561 -11.61 -6.69 -11.97
N ASP A 562 -11.14 -6.49 -13.19
CA ASP A 562 -10.32 -5.34 -13.55
C ASP A 562 -11.02 -4.02 -13.21
N GLY A 563 -12.35 -3.96 -13.38
CA GLY A 563 -13.17 -2.83 -12.95
C GLY A 563 -13.06 -1.58 -13.85
N SER A 564 -12.06 -1.50 -14.74
CA SER A 564 -11.94 -0.39 -15.70
C SER A 564 -12.92 -0.48 -16.86
N TYR A 565 -13.56 -1.66 -17.03
CA TYR A 565 -14.37 -2.03 -18.20
C TYR A 565 -13.63 -1.74 -19.51
N GLY A 566 -12.34 -2.09 -19.54
CA GLY A 566 -11.49 -2.04 -20.71
C GLY A 566 -10.69 -0.75 -20.88
N VAL A 567 -10.85 0.27 -20.04
CA VAL A 567 -10.02 1.49 -20.14
C VAL A 567 -8.54 1.18 -19.94
N HIS A 568 -8.19 0.24 -19.06
CA HIS A 568 -6.80 -0.20 -18.88
C HIS A 568 -6.19 -0.77 -20.17
N ASN A 569 -6.94 -1.59 -20.91
CA ASN A 569 -6.49 -2.13 -22.19
C ASN A 569 -7.69 -2.57 -23.06
N PRO A 570 -8.23 -1.69 -23.93
CA PRO A 570 -9.49 -1.95 -24.63
C PRO A 570 -9.40 -3.15 -25.58
N THR A 571 -8.29 -3.27 -26.29
CA THR A 571 -8.04 -4.34 -27.26
C THR A 571 -7.91 -5.68 -26.55
N TYR A 572 -7.16 -5.73 -25.44
CA TYR A 572 -6.96 -6.95 -24.69
C TYR A 572 -8.26 -7.41 -24.01
N ALA A 573 -9.00 -6.52 -23.34
CA ALA A 573 -10.28 -6.85 -22.73
C ALA A 573 -11.28 -7.44 -23.74
N ARG A 574 -11.41 -6.83 -24.93
CA ARG A 574 -12.26 -7.36 -26.01
C ARG A 574 -11.79 -8.72 -26.50
N TYR A 575 -10.48 -8.93 -26.63
CA TYR A 575 -9.93 -10.24 -27.00
C TYR A 575 -10.26 -11.32 -25.96
N LEU A 576 -10.09 -11.04 -24.66
CA LEU A 576 -10.39 -12.02 -23.61
C LEU A 576 -11.86 -12.42 -23.63
N LEU A 577 -12.77 -11.46 -23.80
CA LEU A 577 -14.22 -11.74 -23.89
C LEU A 577 -14.59 -12.48 -25.17
N LYS A 578 -13.98 -12.13 -26.31
CA LYS A 578 -14.17 -12.88 -27.56
C LYS A 578 -13.68 -14.32 -27.42
N THR A 579 -12.52 -14.52 -26.79
CA THR A 579 -11.97 -15.85 -26.52
C THR A 579 -12.89 -16.64 -25.59
N ALA A 580 -13.42 -16.01 -24.55
CA ALA A 580 -14.41 -16.64 -23.66
C ALA A 580 -15.65 -17.10 -24.45
N GLN A 581 -16.19 -16.26 -25.34
CA GLN A 581 -17.34 -16.60 -26.19
C GLN A 581 -17.04 -17.78 -27.13
N ASP A 582 -15.84 -17.80 -27.73
CA ASP A 582 -15.42 -18.90 -28.60
C ASP A 582 -15.27 -20.22 -27.83
N LEU A 583 -14.72 -20.18 -26.61
CA LEU A 583 -14.63 -21.33 -25.72
C LEU A 583 -16.01 -21.87 -25.35
N VAL A 584 -16.98 -21.00 -25.03
CA VAL A 584 -18.36 -21.41 -24.75
C VAL A 584 -19.00 -22.05 -25.96
N LYS A 585 -18.81 -21.48 -27.16
CA LYS A 585 -19.36 -22.02 -28.41
C LYS A 585 -18.80 -23.41 -28.73
N ALA A 586 -17.53 -23.64 -28.44
CA ALA A 586 -16.86 -24.92 -28.69
C ALA A 586 -17.04 -25.95 -27.56
N ALA A 587 -17.59 -25.54 -26.41
CA ALA A 587 -17.67 -26.41 -25.24
C ALA A 587 -18.63 -27.60 -25.48
N PRO A 588 -18.22 -28.84 -25.15
CA PRO A 588 -19.07 -30.02 -25.30
C PRO A 588 -20.24 -29.99 -24.31
N ALA A 589 -21.21 -30.87 -24.54
CA ALA A 589 -22.23 -31.14 -23.52
C ALA A 589 -21.62 -31.82 -22.29
N VAL A 590 -22.21 -31.58 -21.13
CA VAL A 590 -21.93 -32.36 -19.94
C VAL A 590 -22.42 -33.80 -20.18
N PRO A 591 -21.62 -34.83 -19.88
CA PRO A 591 -22.05 -36.22 -20.01
C PRO A 591 -23.33 -36.50 -19.20
N ASP A 592 -24.13 -37.46 -19.65
CA ASP A 592 -25.44 -37.78 -19.05
C ASP A 592 -25.31 -38.75 -17.85
N ASN A 593 -24.17 -39.43 -17.75
CA ASN A 593 -23.87 -40.50 -16.80
C ASN A 593 -23.64 -40.04 -15.36
#